data_AF-A0A1F8TGQ7-F1
#
_entry.id   AF-A0A1F8TGQ7-F1
#
_cell.length_a   1.000
_cell.length_b   1.000
_cell.length_c   1.000
_cell.angle_alpha   90.00
_cell.angle_beta   90.00
_cell.angle_gamma   90.00
#
_symmetry.space_group_name_H-M   'P 1'
#
loop_
_entity.id
_entity.type
_entity.pdbx_description
1 polymer ?
#
loop_
_entity_poly.entity_id
_entity_poly.type
_entity_poly.pdbx_seq_one_letter_code
_entity_poly.pdbx_strand_id
1 'polypeptide(L)'
;MPPVLTPAYRLVFRLEILNRPGMFATVAQTIGEAGGSLGAIDLVQATPAVHVRDVTVDVSDEATGERLGQRLRKLEGVRVRAVSDRTFLMHLGGKVEIQGRVAVRTRDDLSLVYTPGVARVCRAIAADPQQAWTLTMKPNTVAIVSDGTAVLGLGNIGPLGALPVMEGKALLFRELAGISAFPIVIDAKGADEIVRTVVAIAPGFGGINLEDIAAPACFEVERELRERLDIPVFHDDQHGTAIVVLAGLQNAAAVCGVPLGSLRVAISGAGAAGLATARTLRAAGVRDIVVCDRQGVLARSRSDLGPTKAAFVEEVTPDAAPGTLADAVRGRDTFIGLSAPGLLSLEMVRSMARPRIVFALANPEPEIDPLVAAPETDILATGRSDHPNQVNNVLAFPGVFRGLLDARASAMTPDMELAAAAALAATVPARVRSAEYILPSVFDRKVVPAIARTVARAARAAGVARRGGSQRRQRPD
;
A
#
# COMPACT_ATOMS: atom_id res chain seq x y z
N MET A 1 -9.05 -25.04 -15.05
CA MET A 1 -9.84 -24.56 -13.90
C MET A 1 -10.80 -23.49 -14.40
N PRO A 2 -12.02 -23.37 -13.85
CA PRO A 2 -12.86 -22.20 -14.15
C PRO A 2 -12.11 -20.93 -13.74
N PRO A 3 -12.20 -19.83 -14.50
CA PRO A 3 -11.53 -18.58 -14.16
C PRO A 3 -12.03 -18.09 -12.80
N VAL A 4 -11.11 -17.63 -11.95
CA VAL A 4 -11.46 -17.00 -10.66
C VAL A 4 -12.11 -15.66 -10.97
N LEU A 5 -13.39 -15.54 -10.64
CA LEU A 5 -14.13 -14.29 -10.80
C LEU A 5 -13.68 -13.30 -9.73
N THR A 6 -13.33 -12.09 -10.14
CA THR A 6 -12.82 -11.06 -9.24
C THR A 6 -13.85 -9.95 -9.03
N PRO A 7 -14.05 -9.45 -7.79
CA PRO A 7 -14.89 -8.29 -7.54
C PRO A 7 -14.41 -7.01 -8.25
N ALA A 8 -13.16 -6.99 -8.76
CA ALA A 8 -12.58 -5.86 -9.46
C ALA A 8 -13.28 -5.56 -10.80
N TYR A 9 -13.80 -6.59 -11.48
CA TYR A 9 -14.53 -6.47 -12.73
C TYR A 9 -16.01 -6.83 -12.53
N ARG A 10 -16.73 -5.90 -11.90
CA ARG A 10 -18.16 -6.01 -11.63
C ARG A 10 -18.93 -4.99 -12.47
N LEU A 11 -19.62 -5.49 -13.48
CA LEU A 11 -20.41 -4.68 -14.41
C LEU A 11 -21.87 -4.65 -14.01
N VAL A 12 -22.54 -3.52 -14.21
CA VAL A 12 -23.99 -3.36 -14.10
C VAL A 12 -24.54 -3.11 -15.48
N PHE A 13 -25.29 -4.06 -16.00
CA PHE A 13 -25.99 -3.96 -17.27
C PHE A 13 -27.42 -3.47 -17.03
N ARG A 14 -27.75 -2.26 -17.50
CA ARG A 14 -29.13 -1.79 -17.54
C ARG A 14 -29.81 -2.32 -18.79
N LEU A 15 -30.63 -3.35 -18.62
CA LEU A 15 -31.26 -4.09 -19.70
C LEU A 15 -32.75 -3.76 -19.76
N GLU A 16 -33.22 -3.29 -20.91
CA GLU A 16 -34.62 -3.33 -21.26
C GLU A 16 -34.93 -4.65 -21.94
N ILE A 17 -35.88 -5.39 -21.40
CA ILE A 17 -36.21 -6.77 -21.79
C ILE A 17 -37.70 -6.81 -22.10
N LEU A 18 -38.09 -7.38 -23.24
CA LEU A 18 -39.51 -7.58 -23.56
C LEU A 18 -40.20 -8.36 -22.43
N ASN A 19 -41.39 -7.93 -22.05
CA ASN A 19 -42.17 -8.58 -21.01
C ASN A 19 -42.85 -9.84 -21.57
N ARG A 20 -42.06 -10.89 -21.79
CA ARG A 20 -42.51 -12.22 -22.20
C ARG A 20 -41.88 -13.28 -21.28
N PRO A 21 -42.62 -14.34 -20.90
CA PRO A 21 -42.06 -15.43 -20.12
C PRO A 21 -40.78 -15.99 -20.77
N GLY A 22 -39.78 -16.31 -19.94
CA GLY A 22 -38.49 -16.88 -20.40
C GLY A 22 -37.44 -15.86 -20.86
N MET A 23 -37.80 -14.61 -21.17
CA MET A 23 -36.85 -13.61 -21.68
C MET A 23 -35.66 -13.36 -20.74
N PHE A 24 -35.92 -13.28 -19.44
CA PHE A 24 -34.85 -13.09 -18.46
C PHE A 24 -33.97 -14.35 -18.31
N ALA A 25 -34.54 -15.54 -18.50
CA ALA A 25 -33.76 -16.78 -18.48
C ALA A 25 -32.75 -16.81 -19.64
N THR A 26 -33.13 -16.34 -20.83
CA THR A 26 -32.21 -16.18 -21.97
C THR A 26 -31.06 -15.21 -21.66
N VAL A 27 -31.35 -14.09 -21.00
CA VAL A 27 -30.32 -13.14 -20.53
C VAL A 27 -29.37 -13.82 -19.53
N ALA A 28 -29.92 -14.49 -18.52
CA ALA A 28 -29.14 -15.19 -17.50
C ALA A 28 -28.24 -16.29 -18.10
N GLN A 29 -28.78 -17.08 -19.04
CA GLN A 29 -28.04 -18.10 -19.76
C GLN A 29 -26.90 -17.48 -20.59
N THR A 30 -27.17 -16.39 -21.31
CA THR A 30 -26.14 -15.69 -22.11
C THR A 30 -24.99 -15.18 -21.24
N ILE A 31 -25.29 -14.69 -20.03
CA ILE A 31 -24.30 -14.27 -19.04
C ILE A 31 -23.43 -15.47 -18.61
N GLY A 32 -24.07 -16.59 -18.23
CA GLY A 32 -23.35 -17.81 -17.84
C GLY A 32 -22.48 -18.38 -18.96
N GLU A 33 -23.00 -18.45 -20.19
CA GLU A 33 -22.26 -18.93 -21.37
C GLU A 33 -21.12 -18.00 -21.80
N ALA A 34 -21.12 -16.74 -21.37
CA ALA A 34 -20.02 -15.81 -21.57
C ALA A 34 -18.97 -15.87 -20.45
N GLY A 35 -19.15 -16.75 -19.46
CA GLY A 35 -18.27 -16.87 -18.31
C GLY A 35 -18.50 -15.82 -17.22
N GLY A 36 -19.64 -15.11 -17.27
CA GLY A 36 -20.03 -14.18 -16.21
C GLY A 36 -20.82 -14.88 -15.10
N SER A 37 -20.67 -14.42 -13.87
CA SER A 37 -21.51 -14.83 -12.74
C SER A 37 -22.54 -13.75 -12.42
N LEU A 38 -23.80 -14.18 -12.32
CA LEU A 38 -24.91 -13.30 -11.95
C LEU A 38 -24.81 -12.89 -10.49
N GLY A 39 -24.85 -11.58 -10.25
CA GLY A 39 -25.02 -10.98 -8.94
C GLY A 39 -26.45 -10.48 -8.72
N ALA A 40 -26.57 -9.30 -8.12
CA ALA A 40 -27.86 -8.65 -7.87
C ALA A 40 -28.63 -8.33 -9.16
N ILE A 41 -29.96 -8.46 -9.10
CA ILE A 41 -30.89 -8.17 -10.19
C ILE A 41 -31.98 -7.24 -9.64
N ASP A 42 -31.92 -5.98 -10.03
CA ASP A 42 -32.82 -4.95 -9.51
C ASP A 42 -33.82 -4.54 -10.60
N LEU A 43 -35.11 -4.54 -10.29
CA LEU A 43 -36.15 -4.08 -11.21
C LEU A 43 -36.26 -2.55 -11.14
N VAL A 44 -35.91 -1.88 -12.24
CA VAL A 44 -35.97 -0.40 -12.34
C VAL A 44 -37.34 0.06 -12.82
N GLN A 45 -37.92 -0.67 -13.78
CA GLN A 45 -39.21 -0.33 -14.36
C GLN A 45 -39.90 -1.59 -14.87
N ALA A 46 -41.22 -1.69 -14.68
CA ALA A 46 -42.03 -2.73 -15.30
C ALA A 46 -43.26 -2.13 -15.99
N THR A 47 -43.49 -2.53 -17.23
CA THR A 47 -44.64 -2.17 -18.04
C THR A 47 -45.19 -3.44 -18.71
N PRO A 48 -46.42 -3.41 -19.27
CA PRO A 48 -46.94 -4.55 -20.03
C PRO A 48 -46.07 -4.96 -21.23
N ALA A 49 -45.28 -4.02 -21.80
CA ALA A 49 -44.45 -4.29 -22.97
C ALA A 49 -43.01 -4.70 -22.61
N VAL A 50 -42.43 -4.09 -21.56
CA VAL A 50 -41.02 -4.25 -21.21
C VAL A 50 -40.77 -4.20 -19.69
N HIS A 51 -39.73 -4.90 -19.26
CA HIS A 51 -39.09 -4.79 -17.97
C HIS A 51 -37.69 -4.20 -18.13
N VAL A 52 -37.37 -3.17 -17.35
CA VAL A 52 -36.01 -2.63 -17.25
C VAL A 52 -35.39 -3.13 -15.96
N ARG A 53 -34.25 -3.82 -16.06
CA ARG A 53 -33.52 -4.40 -14.93
C ARG A 53 -32.07 -3.95 -14.95
N ASP A 54 -31.53 -3.65 -13.79
CA ASP A 54 -30.09 -3.54 -13.58
C ASP A 54 -29.59 -4.93 -13.17
N VAL A 55 -28.71 -5.51 -13.98
CA VAL A 55 -28.15 -6.85 -13.75
C VAL A 55 -26.66 -6.71 -13.45
N THR A 56 -26.29 -7.02 -12.22
CA THR A 56 -24.89 -7.07 -11.80
C THR A 56 -24.27 -8.38 -12.28
N VAL A 57 -23.10 -8.29 -12.90
CA VAL A 57 -22.36 -9.45 -13.41
C VAL A 57 -20.89 -9.32 -13.02
N ASP A 58 -20.38 -10.35 -12.36
CA ASP A 58 -18.95 -10.53 -12.12
C ASP A 58 -18.31 -11.22 -13.32
N VAL A 59 -17.23 -10.65 -13.86
CA VAL A 59 -16.45 -11.22 -14.98
C VAL A 59 -14.99 -11.39 -14.59
N SER A 60 -14.24 -12.19 -15.34
CA SER A 60 -12.81 -12.43 -15.07
C SER A 60 -11.92 -11.23 -15.42
N ASP A 61 -12.29 -10.51 -16.47
CA ASP A 61 -11.50 -9.45 -17.09
C ASP A 61 -12.37 -8.53 -17.96
N GLU A 62 -11.80 -7.38 -18.36
CA GLU A 62 -12.45 -6.38 -19.21
C GLU A 62 -12.91 -6.96 -20.56
N ALA A 63 -12.08 -7.76 -21.21
CA ALA A 63 -12.39 -8.36 -22.52
C ALA A 63 -13.62 -9.28 -22.45
N THR A 64 -13.79 -10.02 -21.35
CA THR A 64 -14.97 -10.84 -21.07
C THR A 64 -16.20 -9.98 -20.87
N GLY A 65 -16.08 -8.88 -20.13
CA GLY A 65 -17.13 -7.88 -19.98
C GLY A 65 -17.59 -7.27 -21.30
N GLU A 66 -16.66 -6.89 -22.18
CA GLU A 66 -16.96 -6.35 -23.50
C GLU A 66 -17.67 -7.38 -24.39
N ARG A 67 -17.15 -8.62 -24.47
CA ARG A 67 -17.78 -9.71 -25.21
C ARG A 67 -19.19 -10.00 -24.72
N LEU A 68 -19.40 -10.02 -23.40
CA LEU A 68 -20.72 -10.18 -22.80
C LEU A 68 -21.65 -9.04 -23.23
N GLY A 69 -21.20 -7.79 -23.14
CA GLY A 69 -21.98 -6.64 -23.58
C GLY A 69 -22.35 -6.70 -25.06
N GLN A 70 -21.47 -7.19 -25.93
CA GLN A 70 -21.77 -7.41 -27.35
C GLN A 70 -22.80 -8.53 -27.56
N ARG A 71 -22.70 -9.63 -26.81
CA ARG A 71 -23.68 -10.73 -26.86
C ARG A 71 -25.07 -10.29 -26.42
N LEU A 72 -25.16 -9.58 -25.29
CA LEU A 72 -26.44 -9.05 -24.79
C LEU A 72 -27.10 -8.06 -25.76
N ARG A 73 -26.31 -7.24 -26.48
CA ARG A 73 -26.84 -6.34 -27.52
C ARG A 73 -27.39 -7.06 -28.75
N LYS A 74 -26.99 -8.31 -29.00
CA LYS A 74 -27.45 -9.13 -30.12
C LYS A 74 -28.67 -9.99 -29.79
N LEU A 75 -29.09 -10.05 -28.52
CA LEU A 75 -30.25 -10.83 -28.10
C LEU A 75 -31.53 -10.17 -28.59
N GLU A 76 -32.34 -10.92 -29.33
CA GLU A 76 -33.68 -10.48 -29.73
C GLU A 76 -34.54 -10.20 -28.48
N GLY A 77 -35.26 -9.09 -28.47
CA GLY A 77 -36.10 -8.68 -27.35
C GLY A 77 -35.34 -8.16 -26.12
N VAL A 78 -34.03 -7.91 -26.24
CA VAL A 78 -33.22 -7.25 -25.21
C VAL A 78 -32.53 -6.03 -25.82
N ARG A 79 -32.57 -4.91 -25.10
CA ARG A 79 -31.85 -3.69 -25.43
C ARG A 79 -30.99 -3.28 -24.25
N VAL A 80 -29.67 -3.29 -24.44
CA VAL A 80 -28.72 -2.78 -23.43
C VAL A 80 -28.78 -1.26 -23.44
N ARG A 81 -29.42 -0.66 -22.43
CA ARG A 81 -29.54 0.80 -22.29
C ARG A 81 -28.24 1.43 -21.80
N ALA A 82 -27.54 0.77 -20.87
CA ALA A 82 -26.26 1.22 -20.34
C ALA A 82 -25.45 0.02 -19.81
N VAL A 83 -24.12 0.18 -19.81
CA VAL A 83 -23.19 -0.70 -19.09
C VAL A 83 -22.36 0.20 -18.21
N SER A 84 -22.28 -0.12 -16.93
CA SER A 84 -21.51 0.66 -15.97
C SER A 84 -20.56 -0.26 -15.23
N ASP A 85 -19.29 0.14 -15.17
CA ASP A 85 -18.31 -0.53 -14.34
C ASP A 85 -18.33 0.08 -12.93
N ARG A 86 -18.56 -0.76 -11.91
CA ARG A 86 -18.69 -0.29 -10.53
C ARG A 86 -17.40 0.38 -10.04
N THR A 87 -16.23 -0.08 -10.47
CA THR A 87 -14.95 0.54 -10.14
C THR A 87 -14.87 1.95 -10.72
N PHE A 88 -15.24 2.15 -11.99
CA PHE A 88 -15.26 3.49 -12.59
C PHE A 88 -16.32 4.39 -11.96
N LEU A 89 -17.51 3.86 -11.64
CA LEU A 89 -18.55 4.62 -10.96
C LEU A 89 -18.08 5.16 -9.59
N MET A 90 -17.31 4.36 -8.84
CA MET A 90 -16.71 4.79 -7.57
C MET A 90 -15.65 5.90 -7.72
N HIS A 91 -15.18 6.16 -8.94
CA HIS A 91 -14.18 7.19 -9.24
C HIS A 91 -14.77 8.45 -9.87
N LEU A 92 -16.08 8.51 -10.11
CA LEU A 92 -16.73 9.70 -10.64
C LEU A 92 -16.57 10.89 -9.68
N GLY A 93 -15.82 11.90 -10.08
CA GLY A 93 -15.51 13.08 -9.25
C GLY A 93 -14.34 12.89 -8.28
N GLY A 94 -13.62 11.76 -8.34
CA GLY A 94 -12.53 11.43 -7.42
C GLY A 94 -13.01 10.81 -6.11
N LYS A 95 -12.06 10.34 -5.29
CA LYS A 95 -12.37 9.64 -4.02
C LYS A 95 -12.30 10.52 -2.77
N VAL A 96 -11.82 11.75 -2.90
CA VAL A 96 -11.56 12.65 -1.78
C VAL A 96 -12.04 14.07 -2.08
N GLU A 97 -12.53 14.77 -1.06
CA GLU A 97 -12.93 16.17 -1.13
C GLU A 97 -12.39 16.95 0.08
N ILE A 98 -12.34 18.28 -0.03
CA ILE A 98 -11.95 19.15 1.09
C ILE A 98 -13.20 19.52 1.89
N GLN A 99 -13.18 19.19 3.18
CA GLN A 99 -14.22 19.58 4.12
C GLN A 99 -13.68 20.57 5.16
N GLY A 100 -14.40 21.67 5.37
CA GLY A 100 -14.08 22.66 6.40
C GLY A 100 -14.20 22.09 7.82
N ARG A 101 -13.28 22.45 8.71
CA ARG A 101 -13.33 22.05 10.14
C ARG A 101 -14.28 22.90 10.98
N VAL A 102 -14.64 24.08 10.50
CA VAL A 102 -15.54 25.04 11.14
C VAL A 102 -16.61 25.43 10.14
N ALA A 103 -17.84 25.61 10.61
CA ALA A 103 -18.91 26.11 9.77
C ALA A 103 -18.83 27.64 9.69
N VAL A 104 -19.06 28.20 8.50
CA VAL A 104 -19.17 29.64 8.28
C VAL A 104 -20.61 29.93 7.90
N ARG A 105 -21.40 30.47 8.85
CA ARG A 105 -22.85 30.68 8.67
C ARG A 105 -23.23 32.15 8.73
N THR A 106 -22.41 32.96 9.40
CA THR A 106 -22.66 34.37 9.63
C THR A 106 -21.51 35.24 9.13
N ARG A 107 -21.76 36.55 9.04
CA ARG A 107 -20.71 37.54 8.77
C ARG A 107 -19.65 37.57 9.88
N ASP A 108 -20.06 37.31 11.12
CA ASP A 108 -19.14 37.23 12.26
C ASP A 108 -18.18 36.05 12.08
N ASP A 109 -18.69 34.85 11.77
CA ASP A 109 -17.85 33.67 11.47
C ASP A 109 -16.87 33.97 10.33
N LEU A 110 -17.36 34.57 9.23
CA LEU A 110 -16.54 34.92 8.07
C LEU A 110 -15.41 35.88 8.46
N SER A 111 -15.72 36.87 9.32
CA SER A 111 -14.73 37.86 9.78
C SER A 111 -13.61 37.26 10.63
N LEU A 112 -13.87 36.12 11.28
CA LEU A 112 -12.90 35.39 12.10
C LEU A 112 -12.04 34.43 11.28
N VAL A 113 -12.65 33.65 10.39
CA VAL A 113 -11.93 32.67 9.55
C VAL A 113 -11.21 33.30 8.38
N TYR A 114 -11.65 34.49 7.95
CA TYR A 114 -11.11 35.24 6.84
C TYR A 114 -10.84 36.70 7.24
N THR A 115 -10.92 37.63 6.30
CA THR A 115 -10.66 39.04 6.58
C THR A 115 -11.75 39.66 7.45
N PRO A 116 -11.38 40.52 8.42
CA PRO A 116 -10.01 40.95 8.76
C PRO A 116 -9.31 40.06 9.81
N GLY A 117 -10.00 39.13 10.48
CA GLY A 117 -9.51 38.39 11.65
C GLY A 117 -8.28 37.52 11.37
N VAL A 118 -8.24 36.85 10.21
CA VAL A 118 -7.13 35.96 9.80
C VAL A 118 -5.77 36.69 9.77
N ALA A 119 -5.75 38.00 9.53
CA ALA A 119 -4.51 38.79 9.51
C ALA A 119 -3.75 38.74 10.85
N ARG A 120 -4.48 38.63 11.98
CA ARG A 120 -3.87 38.49 13.31
C ARG A 120 -3.14 37.15 13.46
N VAL A 121 -3.74 36.08 12.93
CA VAL A 121 -3.13 34.73 12.92
C VAL A 121 -1.88 34.72 12.02
N CYS A 122 -1.96 35.33 10.83
CA CYS A 122 -0.80 35.45 9.94
C CYS A 122 0.37 36.20 10.60
N ARG A 123 0.11 37.34 11.26
CA ARG A 123 1.15 38.10 11.99
C ARG A 123 1.75 37.31 13.15
N ALA A 124 0.93 36.53 13.88
CA ALA A 124 1.41 35.68 14.96
C ALA A 124 2.39 34.60 14.43
N ILE A 125 2.06 33.95 13.31
CA ILE A 125 2.94 32.95 12.67
C ILE A 125 4.20 33.61 12.07
N ALA A 126 4.08 34.81 11.50
CA ALA A 126 5.24 35.53 10.99
C ALA A 126 6.24 35.92 12.10
N ALA A 127 5.74 36.21 13.31
CA ALA A 127 6.57 36.50 14.48
C ALA A 127 7.15 35.22 15.12
N ASP A 128 6.40 34.12 15.11
CA ASP A 128 6.86 32.80 15.58
C ASP A 128 6.36 31.69 14.63
N PRO A 129 7.22 31.22 13.70
CA PRO A 129 6.87 30.17 12.74
C PRO A 129 6.41 28.85 13.38
N GLN A 130 6.77 28.57 14.64
CA GLN A 130 6.32 27.36 15.34
C GLN A 130 4.80 27.36 15.55
N GLN A 131 4.16 28.53 15.58
CA GLN A 131 2.71 28.64 15.70
C GLN A 131 1.96 28.01 14.51
N ALA A 132 2.62 27.81 13.36
CA ALA A 132 2.04 27.07 12.23
C ALA A 132 1.59 25.65 12.64
N TRP A 133 2.29 25.01 13.57
CA TRP A 133 1.95 23.68 14.10
C TRP A 133 0.71 23.66 15.02
N THR A 134 0.14 24.82 15.34
CA THR A 134 -0.99 24.96 16.25
C THR A 134 -2.17 25.69 15.59
N LEU A 135 -1.89 26.73 14.79
CA LEU A 135 -2.89 27.62 14.22
C LEU A 135 -3.25 27.30 12.77
N THR A 136 -2.72 26.22 12.19
CA THR A 136 -3.00 25.79 10.81
C THR A 136 -3.31 24.29 10.74
N MET A 137 -3.51 23.76 9.53
CA MET A 137 -3.68 22.34 9.29
C MET A 137 -2.37 21.52 9.33
N LYS A 138 -1.19 22.18 9.21
CA LYS A 138 0.15 21.57 9.19
C LYS A 138 0.34 20.36 10.15
N PRO A 139 -0.03 20.41 11.45
CA PRO A 139 0.20 19.30 12.37
C PRO A 139 -0.54 18.00 12.05
N ASN A 140 -1.51 18.01 11.13
CA ASN A 140 -2.30 16.84 10.78
C ASN A 140 -2.35 16.58 9.26
N THR A 141 -1.43 17.19 8.50
CA THR A 141 -1.47 17.16 7.04
C THR A 141 -0.23 16.47 6.47
N VAL A 142 -0.44 15.55 5.52
CA VAL A 142 0.63 14.80 4.82
C VAL A 142 0.52 15.04 3.32
N ALA A 143 1.65 15.27 2.64
CA ALA A 143 1.70 15.24 1.19
C ALA A 143 2.03 13.82 0.73
N ILE A 144 1.19 13.24 -0.13
CA ILE A 144 1.48 11.98 -0.81
C ILE A 144 2.07 12.36 -2.17
N VAL A 145 3.38 12.20 -2.32
CA VAL A 145 4.12 12.65 -3.49
C VAL A 145 4.47 11.48 -4.39
N SER A 146 4.14 11.59 -5.67
CA SER A 146 4.48 10.61 -6.70
C SER A 146 4.80 11.31 -8.02
N ASP A 147 5.61 10.68 -8.88
CA ASP A 147 5.75 11.06 -10.30
C ASP A 147 5.02 10.07 -11.24
N GLY A 148 4.45 9.00 -10.68
CA GLY A 148 3.73 7.96 -11.42
C GLY A 148 4.63 7.04 -12.25
N THR A 149 5.92 6.97 -11.94
CA THR A 149 6.88 6.16 -12.70
C THR A 149 6.91 4.68 -12.30
N ALA A 150 6.34 4.31 -11.15
CA ALA A 150 6.29 2.93 -10.66
C ALA A 150 4.94 2.58 -9.99
N VAL A 151 3.82 2.91 -10.64
CA VAL A 151 2.49 2.73 -10.05
C VAL A 151 2.12 1.25 -10.00
N LEU A 152 2.04 0.68 -8.79
CA LEU A 152 1.67 -0.73 -8.57
C LEU A 152 2.52 -1.68 -9.46
N GLY A 153 1.87 -2.63 -10.15
CA GLY A 153 2.49 -3.47 -11.19
C GLY A 153 2.36 -2.90 -12.60
N LEU A 154 1.87 -1.66 -12.77
CA LEU A 154 1.61 -1.04 -14.07
C LEU A 154 2.84 -0.32 -14.64
N GLY A 155 3.83 -0.03 -13.79
CA GLY A 155 5.05 0.67 -14.17
C GLY A 155 4.81 2.16 -14.38
N ASN A 156 5.47 2.73 -15.39
CA ASN A 156 5.39 4.16 -15.66
C ASN A 156 4.13 4.49 -16.47
N ILE A 157 3.11 5.02 -15.78
CA ILE A 157 1.84 5.48 -16.37
C ILE A 157 1.67 7.00 -16.24
N GLY A 158 2.73 7.69 -15.80
CA GLY A 158 2.77 9.12 -15.61
C GLY A 158 1.94 9.63 -14.42
N PRO A 159 2.07 10.93 -14.10
CA PRO A 159 1.47 11.53 -12.91
C PRO A 159 -0.06 11.46 -12.91
N LEU A 160 -0.71 11.64 -14.06
CA LEU A 160 -2.18 11.56 -14.16
C LEU A 160 -2.70 10.14 -13.96
N GLY A 161 -1.97 9.13 -14.46
CA GLY A 161 -2.31 7.72 -14.23
C GLY A 161 -2.18 7.31 -12.76
N ALA A 162 -1.29 7.97 -12.01
CA ALA A 162 -1.07 7.72 -10.58
C ALA A 162 -2.14 8.33 -9.65
N LEU A 163 -2.83 9.40 -10.08
CA LEU A 163 -3.80 10.13 -9.25
C LEU A 163 -4.81 9.23 -8.52
N PRO A 164 -5.46 8.26 -9.18
CA PRO A 164 -6.41 7.38 -8.49
C PRO A 164 -5.79 6.61 -7.33
N VAL A 165 -4.53 6.15 -7.45
CA VAL A 165 -3.84 5.45 -6.35
C VAL A 165 -3.53 6.41 -5.22
N MET A 166 -3.03 7.61 -5.54
CA MET A 166 -2.70 8.64 -4.54
C MET A 166 -3.93 9.12 -3.76
N GLU A 167 -5.07 9.31 -4.44
CA GLU A 167 -6.35 9.59 -3.79
C GLU A 167 -6.80 8.44 -2.87
N GLY A 168 -6.59 7.19 -3.30
CA GLY A 168 -6.90 6.01 -2.49
C GLY A 168 -6.10 6.00 -1.19
N LYS A 169 -4.79 6.31 -1.27
CA LYS A 169 -3.94 6.48 -0.08
C LYS A 169 -4.42 7.64 0.79
N ALA A 170 -4.82 8.76 0.19
CA ALA A 170 -5.36 9.90 0.96
C ALA A 170 -6.62 9.53 1.74
N LEU A 171 -7.54 8.79 1.11
CA LEU A 171 -8.74 8.25 1.76
C LEU A 171 -8.36 7.31 2.93
N LEU A 172 -7.40 6.41 2.73
CA LEU A 172 -6.96 5.48 3.78
C LEU A 172 -6.29 6.19 4.96
N PHE A 173 -5.49 7.23 4.72
CA PHE A 173 -4.97 8.09 5.78
C PHE A 173 -6.09 8.72 6.62
N ARG A 174 -7.14 9.19 5.95
CA ARG A 174 -8.30 9.80 6.61
C ARG A 174 -9.08 8.78 7.44
N GLU A 175 -9.46 7.67 6.84
CA GLU A 175 -10.32 6.65 7.46
C GLU A 175 -9.62 5.91 8.61
N LEU A 176 -8.34 5.56 8.43
CA LEU A 176 -7.64 4.70 9.39
C LEU A 176 -6.92 5.50 10.49
N ALA A 177 -6.45 6.71 10.19
CA ALA A 177 -5.60 7.49 11.09
C ALA A 177 -6.10 8.92 11.36
N GLY A 178 -7.20 9.35 10.73
CA GLY A 178 -7.72 10.71 10.87
C GLY A 178 -6.78 11.79 10.31
N ILE A 179 -5.89 11.43 9.38
CA ILE A 179 -4.89 12.32 8.79
C ILE A 179 -5.47 12.98 7.54
N SER A 180 -5.20 14.27 7.36
CA SER A 180 -5.57 15.02 6.15
C SER A 180 -4.46 14.90 5.12
N ALA A 181 -4.51 13.88 4.28
CA ALA A 181 -3.49 13.66 3.26
C ALA A 181 -3.92 14.23 1.90
N PHE A 182 -2.96 14.78 1.15
CA PHE A 182 -3.18 15.41 -0.15
C PHE A 182 -2.38 14.67 -1.22
N PRO A 183 -3.01 14.20 -2.31
CA PRO A 183 -2.30 13.62 -3.44
C PRO A 183 -1.59 14.73 -4.23
N ILE A 184 -0.28 14.60 -4.42
CA ILE A 184 0.57 15.54 -5.16
C ILE A 184 1.36 14.75 -6.19
N VAL A 185 0.82 14.67 -7.41
CA VAL A 185 1.50 14.05 -8.54
C VAL A 185 2.31 15.12 -9.28
N ILE A 186 3.58 14.82 -9.59
CA ILE A 186 4.53 15.76 -10.16
C ILE A 186 4.95 15.26 -11.55
N ASP A 187 4.71 16.06 -12.58
CA ASP A 187 5.26 15.83 -13.92
C ASP A 187 6.72 16.30 -13.96
N ALA A 188 7.62 15.47 -13.45
CA ALA A 188 9.05 15.79 -13.30
C ALA A 188 9.92 15.02 -14.30
N LYS A 189 11.02 15.64 -14.73
CA LYS A 189 12.01 15.04 -15.62
C LYS A 189 13.13 14.29 -14.89
N GLY A 190 13.07 14.19 -13.57
CA GLY A 190 14.06 13.50 -12.75
C GLY A 190 13.99 13.88 -11.26
N ALA A 191 14.87 13.25 -10.48
CA ALA A 191 14.90 13.37 -9.02
C ALA A 191 15.00 14.83 -8.54
N ASP A 192 15.92 15.63 -9.10
CA ASP A 192 16.13 17.01 -8.67
C ASP A 192 14.86 17.89 -8.73
N GLU A 193 14.04 17.69 -9.77
CA GLU A 193 12.81 18.47 -9.95
C GLU A 193 11.74 18.06 -8.93
N ILE A 194 11.65 16.77 -8.62
CA ILE A 194 10.81 16.26 -7.53
C ILE A 194 11.29 16.89 -6.22
N VAL A 195 12.58 16.78 -5.89
CA VAL A 195 13.15 17.29 -4.64
C VAL A 195 12.89 18.79 -4.49
N ARG A 196 13.21 19.60 -5.51
CA ARG A 196 12.97 21.05 -5.47
C ARG A 196 11.49 21.38 -5.23
N THR A 197 10.59 20.67 -5.91
CA THR A 197 9.15 20.89 -5.79
C THR A 197 8.66 20.53 -4.39
N VAL A 198 9.04 19.36 -3.86
CA VAL A 198 8.65 18.93 -2.52
C VAL A 198 9.19 19.89 -1.46
N VAL A 199 10.43 20.35 -1.58
CA VAL A 199 11.01 21.34 -0.65
C VAL A 199 10.23 22.65 -0.67
N ALA A 200 9.81 23.12 -1.84
CA ALA A 200 9.04 24.36 -1.95
C ALA A 200 7.66 24.28 -1.30
N ILE A 201 6.99 23.12 -1.34
CA ILE A 201 5.65 22.94 -0.78
C ILE A 201 5.63 22.44 0.67
N ALA A 202 6.75 21.92 1.18
CA ALA A 202 6.88 21.38 2.54
C ALA A 202 6.37 22.29 3.68
N PRO A 203 6.42 23.64 3.59
CA PRO A 203 5.85 24.49 4.63
C PRO A 203 4.39 24.16 4.99
N GLY A 204 3.58 23.68 4.03
CA GLY A 204 2.16 23.33 4.25
C GLY A 204 1.91 21.99 4.95
N PHE A 205 2.91 21.13 5.09
CA PHE A 205 2.74 19.73 5.51
C PHE A 205 3.48 19.41 6.80
N GLY A 206 2.95 18.46 7.58
CA GLY A 206 3.58 17.90 8.77
C GLY A 206 4.44 16.66 8.49
N GLY A 207 4.37 16.11 7.28
CA GLY A 207 5.20 15.01 6.79
C GLY A 207 4.99 14.77 5.29
N ILE A 208 5.94 14.06 4.68
CA ILE A 208 5.95 13.69 3.25
C ILE A 208 5.91 12.18 3.14
N ASN A 209 4.92 11.65 2.43
CA ASN A 209 4.83 10.26 2.03
C ASN A 209 5.20 10.14 0.54
N LEU A 210 6.41 9.66 0.23
CA LEU A 210 6.81 9.36 -1.14
C LEU A 210 6.16 8.06 -1.59
N GLU A 211 5.73 8.00 -2.85
CA GLU A 211 5.13 6.79 -3.40
C GLU A 211 5.19 6.61 -4.91
N ASP A 212 5.27 5.36 -5.36
CA ASP A 212 5.24 4.95 -6.77
C ASP A 212 6.30 5.68 -7.63
N ILE A 213 7.49 5.93 -7.05
CA ILE A 213 8.66 6.51 -7.72
C ILE A 213 9.64 5.38 -8.07
N ALA A 214 10.03 5.28 -9.33
CA ALA A 214 10.89 4.21 -9.81
C ALA A 214 12.30 4.28 -9.22
N ALA A 215 12.87 3.10 -8.94
CA ALA A 215 14.30 2.98 -8.70
C ALA A 215 15.09 3.22 -10.01
N PRO A 216 16.27 3.85 -9.96
CA PRO A 216 17.00 4.27 -8.76
C PRO A 216 16.63 5.67 -8.23
N ALA A 217 15.80 6.45 -8.94
CA ALA A 217 15.50 7.84 -8.59
C ALA A 217 14.88 8.00 -7.20
N CYS A 218 14.03 7.05 -6.77
CA CYS A 218 13.42 7.08 -5.45
C CYS A 218 14.41 7.16 -4.28
N PHE A 219 15.59 6.52 -4.40
CA PHE A 219 16.62 6.54 -3.37
C PHE A 219 17.26 7.93 -3.21
N GLU A 220 17.52 8.60 -4.34
CA GLU A 220 18.08 9.95 -4.37
C GLU A 220 17.08 10.97 -3.86
N VAL A 221 15.83 10.91 -4.35
CA VAL A 221 14.73 11.77 -3.88
C VAL A 221 14.57 11.65 -2.37
N GLU A 222 14.50 10.43 -1.85
CA GLU A 222 14.31 10.22 -0.43
C GLU A 222 15.49 10.74 0.40
N ARG A 223 16.73 10.43 0.01
CA ARG A 223 17.94 10.89 0.70
C ARG A 223 17.97 12.41 0.79
N GLU A 224 17.84 13.10 -0.34
CA GLU A 224 17.90 14.56 -0.37
C GLU A 224 16.78 15.22 0.41
N LEU A 225 15.57 14.66 0.36
CA LEU A 225 14.44 15.20 1.14
C LEU A 225 14.64 15.00 2.64
N ARG A 226 15.16 13.85 3.08
CA ARG A 226 15.50 13.61 4.49
C ARG A 226 16.60 14.56 4.99
N GLU A 227 17.54 14.96 4.12
CA GLU A 227 18.60 15.91 4.46
C GLU A 227 18.12 17.37 4.50
N ARG A 228 17.19 17.74 3.62
CA ARG A 228 16.77 19.15 3.42
C ARG A 228 15.55 19.57 4.21
N LEU A 229 14.73 18.62 4.68
CA LEU A 229 13.47 18.91 5.36
C LEU A 229 13.56 18.72 6.87
N ASP A 230 12.83 19.57 7.61
CA ASP A 230 12.66 19.47 9.06
C ASP A 230 11.40 18.69 9.46
N ILE A 231 10.81 17.94 8.53
CA ILE A 231 9.61 17.11 8.69
C ILE A 231 9.91 15.68 8.20
N PRO A 232 9.24 14.65 8.74
CA PRO A 232 9.52 13.28 8.36
C PRO A 232 9.17 13.03 6.90
N VAL A 233 10.09 12.38 6.21
CA VAL A 233 9.93 11.82 4.86
C VAL A 233 9.93 10.31 4.99
N PHE A 234 8.94 9.67 4.40
CA PHE A 234 8.75 8.22 4.44
C PHE A 234 8.35 7.74 3.05
N HIS A 235 9.08 6.79 2.49
CA HIS A 235 8.70 6.12 1.26
C HIS A 235 7.97 4.82 1.58
N ASP A 236 6.70 4.72 1.23
CA ASP A 236 5.84 3.61 1.67
C ASP A 236 6.18 2.30 0.94
N ASP A 237 6.47 2.34 -0.36
CA ASP A 237 6.96 1.15 -1.09
C ASP A 237 8.26 0.56 -0.53
N GLN A 238 9.12 1.38 0.09
CA GLN A 238 10.36 0.94 0.72
C GLN A 238 10.12 0.49 2.16
N HIS A 239 9.85 1.45 3.03
CA HIS A 239 9.86 1.25 4.48
C HIS A 239 8.54 0.67 4.97
N GLY A 240 7.42 1.03 4.35
CA GLY A 240 6.11 0.44 4.65
C GLY A 240 6.13 -1.06 4.39
N THR A 241 6.58 -1.46 3.21
CA THR A 241 6.78 -2.87 2.86
C THR A 241 7.69 -3.58 3.86
N ALA A 242 8.86 -3.01 4.15
CA ALA A 242 9.84 -3.61 5.06
C ALA A 242 9.30 -3.81 6.49
N ILE A 243 8.51 -2.85 7.00
CA ILE A 243 7.86 -2.92 8.32
C ILE A 243 6.87 -4.09 8.38
N VAL A 244 6.01 -4.23 7.38
CA VAL A 244 4.99 -5.29 7.37
C VAL A 244 5.63 -6.66 7.17
N VAL A 245 6.63 -6.76 6.30
CA VAL A 245 7.40 -7.99 6.10
C VAL A 245 8.10 -8.42 7.38
N LEU A 246 8.80 -7.51 8.08
CA LEU A 246 9.45 -7.82 9.35
C LEU A 246 8.43 -8.25 10.41
N ALA A 247 7.28 -7.57 10.51
CA ALA A 247 6.23 -7.92 11.47
C ALA A 247 5.66 -9.33 11.20
N GLY A 248 5.38 -9.64 9.93
CA GLY A 248 4.96 -10.96 9.51
C GLY A 248 6.01 -12.02 9.83
N LEU A 249 7.28 -11.74 9.52
CA LEU A 249 8.39 -12.68 9.74
C LEU A 249 8.66 -12.95 11.23
N GLN A 250 8.52 -11.94 12.09
CA GLN A 250 8.60 -12.10 13.55
C GLN A 250 7.54 -13.09 14.06
N ASN A 251 6.30 -12.97 13.56
CA ASN A 251 5.22 -13.87 13.94
C ASN A 251 5.38 -15.25 13.30
N ALA A 252 5.83 -15.34 12.05
CA ALA A 252 6.13 -16.60 11.37
C ALA A 252 7.22 -17.40 12.10
N ALA A 253 8.34 -16.75 12.43
CA ALA A 253 9.43 -17.36 13.20
C ALA A 253 8.93 -17.89 14.56
N ALA A 254 8.09 -17.12 15.24
CA ALA A 254 7.48 -17.54 16.50
C ALA A 254 6.53 -18.73 16.36
N VAL A 255 5.74 -18.81 15.28
CA VAL A 255 4.88 -19.97 14.97
C VAL A 255 5.73 -21.21 14.71
N CYS A 256 6.84 -21.06 13.98
CA CYS A 256 7.75 -22.15 13.68
C CYS A 256 8.70 -22.52 14.83
N GLY A 257 8.67 -21.79 15.96
CA GLY A 257 9.54 -22.04 17.11
C GLY A 257 11.03 -21.76 16.86
N VAL A 258 11.36 -20.89 15.90
CA VAL A 258 12.75 -20.54 15.55
C VAL A 258 13.06 -19.08 15.90
N PRO A 259 14.30 -18.75 16.33
CA PRO A 259 14.72 -17.37 16.49
C PRO A 259 14.72 -16.60 15.16
N LEU A 260 14.27 -15.34 15.17
CA LEU A 260 14.31 -14.48 13.97
C LEU A 260 15.73 -14.39 13.39
N GLY A 261 16.73 -14.21 14.24
CA GLY A 261 18.13 -14.02 13.83
C GLY A 261 18.79 -15.25 13.20
N SER A 262 18.20 -16.46 13.37
CA SER A 262 18.72 -17.70 12.76
C SER A 262 18.13 -17.99 11.39
N LEU A 263 17.16 -17.20 10.92
CA LEU A 263 16.58 -17.38 9.59
C LEU A 263 17.63 -17.10 8.50
N ARG A 264 17.56 -17.91 7.45
CA ARG A 264 18.37 -17.78 6.24
C ARG A 264 17.45 -17.38 5.11
N VAL A 265 17.58 -16.11 4.72
CA VAL A 265 16.61 -15.42 3.86
C VAL A 265 17.16 -15.28 2.45
N ALA A 266 16.36 -15.67 1.46
CA ALA A 266 16.54 -15.28 0.06
C ALA A 266 15.47 -14.25 -0.32
N ILE A 267 15.90 -13.12 -0.89
CA ILE A 267 15.02 -12.06 -1.37
C ILE A 267 15.10 -12.01 -2.89
N SER A 268 13.97 -12.21 -3.58
CA SER A 268 13.86 -11.98 -5.02
C SER A 268 13.39 -10.55 -5.25
N GLY A 269 14.24 -9.71 -5.82
CA GLY A 269 13.98 -8.30 -6.07
C GLY A 269 15.03 -7.39 -5.42
N ALA A 270 15.78 -6.68 -6.25
CA ALA A 270 16.75 -5.67 -5.83
C ALA A 270 16.29 -4.24 -6.13
N GLY A 271 14.97 -4.03 -6.09
CA GLY A 271 14.35 -2.70 -6.18
C GLY A 271 14.24 -2.03 -4.82
N ALA A 272 13.47 -0.94 -4.75
CA ALA A 272 13.26 -0.14 -3.55
C ALA A 272 12.82 -0.99 -2.34
N ALA A 273 11.74 -1.76 -2.49
CA ALA A 273 11.20 -2.63 -1.44
C ALA A 273 12.19 -3.71 -0.98
N GLY A 274 12.87 -4.38 -1.92
CA GLY A 274 13.76 -5.50 -1.62
C GLY A 274 15.02 -5.08 -0.84
N LEU A 275 15.65 -3.98 -1.25
CA LEU A 275 16.84 -3.45 -0.55
C LEU A 275 16.47 -2.89 0.84
N ALA A 276 15.35 -2.18 0.95
CA ALA A 276 14.85 -1.66 2.24
C ALA A 276 14.47 -2.79 3.21
N THR A 277 13.82 -3.84 2.70
CA THR A 277 13.50 -5.05 3.48
C THR A 277 14.77 -5.73 3.99
N ALA A 278 15.78 -5.93 3.14
CA ALA A 278 17.03 -6.54 3.55
C ALA A 278 17.75 -5.75 4.66
N ARG A 279 17.81 -4.41 4.55
CA ARG A 279 18.38 -3.54 5.59
C ARG A 279 17.61 -3.64 6.90
N THR A 280 16.27 -3.62 6.82
CA THR A 280 15.40 -3.71 7.99
C THR A 280 15.55 -5.05 8.70
N LEU A 281 15.62 -6.17 7.95
CA LEU A 281 15.88 -7.50 8.50
C LEU A 281 17.26 -7.60 9.15
N ARG A 282 18.29 -7.03 8.50
CA ARG A 282 19.65 -6.96 9.03
C ARG A 282 19.70 -6.20 10.36
N ALA A 283 19.02 -5.05 10.43
CA ALA A 283 18.90 -4.25 11.65
C ALA A 283 18.10 -4.97 12.75
N ALA A 284 17.11 -5.79 12.38
CA ALA A 284 16.37 -6.64 13.30
C ALA A 284 17.14 -7.89 13.77
N GLY A 285 18.37 -8.10 13.28
CA GLY A 285 19.27 -9.17 13.72
C GLY A 285 19.34 -10.40 12.81
N VAL A 286 18.69 -10.41 11.64
CA VAL A 286 18.83 -11.48 10.65
C VAL A 286 20.21 -11.39 10.00
N ARG A 287 20.99 -12.47 10.08
CA ARG A 287 22.40 -12.45 9.65
C ARG A 287 22.64 -13.04 8.26
N ASP A 288 21.87 -14.02 7.84
CA ASP A 288 22.07 -14.68 6.56
C ASP A 288 21.00 -14.22 5.56
N ILE A 289 21.35 -13.20 4.77
CA ILE A 289 20.48 -12.60 3.76
C ILE A 289 21.18 -12.64 2.41
N VAL A 290 20.48 -13.11 1.39
CA VAL A 290 20.92 -13.04 -0.02
C VAL A 290 19.82 -12.34 -0.81
N VAL A 291 20.22 -11.38 -1.66
CA VAL A 291 19.30 -10.64 -2.52
C VAL A 291 19.64 -10.94 -3.98
N CYS A 292 18.61 -11.21 -4.78
CA CYS A 292 18.73 -11.47 -6.21
C CYS A 292 18.08 -10.36 -7.03
N ASP A 293 18.73 -9.97 -8.12
CA ASP A 293 18.11 -9.22 -9.20
C ASP A 293 17.89 -10.10 -10.44
N ARG A 294 17.49 -9.48 -11.56
CA ARG A 294 17.22 -10.18 -12.81
C ARG A 294 18.43 -10.95 -13.37
N GLN A 295 19.64 -10.61 -12.94
CA GLN A 295 20.89 -11.25 -13.38
C GLN A 295 21.45 -12.23 -12.32
N GLY A 296 20.72 -12.50 -11.22
CA GLY A 296 21.11 -13.42 -10.16
C GLY A 296 21.47 -12.72 -8.85
N VAL A 297 22.22 -13.42 -8.00
CA VAL A 297 22.64 -12.93 -6.68
C VAL A 297 23.47 -11.65 -6.80
N LEU A 298 23.16 -10.68 -5.95
CA LEU A 298 24.00 -9.50 -5.74
C LEU A 298 25.27 -9.90 -4.98
N ALA A 299 26.36 -10.08 -5.71
CA ALA A 299 27.66 -10.47 -5.17
C ALA A 299 28.75 -9.47 -5.59
N ARG A 300 29.80 -9.34 -4.77
CA ARG A 300 30.95 -8.44 -5.05
C ARG A 300 31.62 -8.70 -6.39
N SER A 301 31.56 -9.94 -6.88
CA SER A 301 32.15 -10.33 -8.16
C SER A 301 31.38 -9.81 -9.38
N ARG A 302 30.18 -9.24 -9.21
CA ARG A 302 29.38 -8.67 -10.30
C ARG A 302 29.87 -7.25 -10.64
N SER A 303 30.30 -7.04 -11.88
CA SER A 303 30.81 -5.74 -12.36
C SER A 303 29.73 -4.80 -12.93
N ASP A 304 28.50 -5.29 -13.13
CA ASP A 304 27.40 -4.53 -13.73
C ASP A 304 26.48 -3.86 -12.68
N LEU A 305 26.84 -3.94 -11.40
CA LEU A 305 26.09 -3.33 -10.31
C LEU A 305 26.22 -1.80 -10.36
N GLY A 306 25.08 -1.11 -10.49
CA GLY A 306 25.03 0.34 -10.30
C GLY A 306 25.40 0.76 -8.88
N PRO A 307 25.72 2.05 -8.64
CA PRO A 307 26.28 2.53 -7.37
C PRO A 307 25.47 2.13 -6.12
N THR A 308 24.14 2.24 -6.20
CA THR A 308 23.25 1.87 -5.08
C THR A 308 23.33 0.40 -4.71
N LYS A 309 23.37 -0.50 -5.70
CA LYS A 309 23.45 -1.95 -5.47
C LYS A 309 24.84 -2.35 -5.01
N ALA A 310 25.89 -1.75 -5.56
CA ALA A 310 27.26 -1.99 -5.13
C ALA A 310 27.45 -1.59 -3.65
N ALA A 311 26.99 -0.40 -3.26
CA ALA A 311 27.02 0.05 -1.87
C ALA A 311 26.21 -0.88 -0.95
N PHE A 312 25.04 -1.34 -1.39
CA PHE A 312 24.23 -2.30 -0.65
C PHE A 312 24.95 -3.64 -0.42
N VAL A 313 25.65 -4.17 -1.44
CA VAL A 313 26.39 -5.44 -1.29
C VAL A 313 27.47 -5.30 -0.21
N GLU A 314 28.21 -4.21 -0.20
CA GLU A 314 29.23 -3.95 0.82
C GLU A 314 28.63 -3.80 2.23
N GLU A 315 27.47 -3.14 2.33
CA GLU A 315 26.78 -2.86 3.59
C GLU A 315 26.10 -4.10 4.19
N VAL A 316 25.38 -4.87 3.36
CA VAL A 316 24.39 -5.85 3.83
C VAL A 316 24.76 -7.27 3.44
N THR A 317 25.40 -7.53 2.31
CA THR A 317 25.66 -8.90 1.82
C THR A 317 27.09 -9.11 1.31
N PRO A 318 28.13 -8.75 2.09
CA PRO A 318 29.52 -8.73 1.61
C PRO A 318 30.06 -10.13 1.24
N ASP A 319 29.50 -11.17 1.86
CA ASP A 319 29.95 -12.56 1.71
C ASP A 319 29.04 -13.38 0.77
N ALA A 320 28.09 -12.74 0.08
CA ALA A 320 27.20 -13.43 -0.83
C ALA A 320 27.96 -14.02 -2.03
N ALA A 321 27.79 -15.33 -2.25
CA ALA A 321 28.34 -16.01 -3.41
C ALA A 321 27.50 -15.72 -4.67
N PRO A 322 28.11 -15.56 -5.86
CA PRO A 322 27.37 -15.43 -7.10
C PRO A 322 26.55 -16.70 -7.40
N GLY A 323 25.42 -16.54 -8.06
CA GLY A 323 24.53 -17.66 -8.40
C GLY A 323 23.19 -17.19 -8.96
N THR A 324 22.36 -18.16 -9.32
CA THR A 324 20.97 -17.94 -9.76
C THR A 324 20.03 -17.77 -8.57
N LEU A 325 18.76 -17.41 -8.83
CA LEU A 325 17.73 -17.43 -7.79
C LEU A 325 17.57 -18.84 -7.18
N ALA A 326 17.66 -19.89 -7.99
CA ALA A 326 17.59 -21.27 -7.50
C ALA A 326 18.71 -21.57 -6.49
N ASP A 327 19.92 -21.07 -6.76
CA ASP A 327 21.07 -21.24 -5.86
C ASP A 327 20.89 -20.45 -4.57
N ALA A 328 20.33 -19.25 -4.65
CA ALA A 328 20.02 -18.44 -3.48
C ALA A 328 18.99 -19.11 -2.56
N VAL A 329 17.96 -19.76 -3.12
CA VAL A 329 16.87 -20.40 -2.37
C VAL A 329 17.29 -21.75 -1.77
N ARG A 330 18.17 -22.49 -2.44
CA ARG A 330 18.54 -23.86 -2.05
C ARG A 330 19.05 -23.93 -0.61
N GLY A 331 18.43 -24.79 0.20
CA GLY A 331 18.82 -25.05 1.58
C GLY A 331 18.51 -23.92 2.58
N ARG A 332 17.97 -22.78 2.14
CA ARG A 332 17.45 -21.70 2.99
C ARG A 332 16.05 -22.02 3.48
N ASP A 333 15.63 -21.36 4.56
CA ASP A 333 14.33 -21.59 5.22
C ASP A 333 13.32 -20.48 4.90
N THR A 334 13.77 -19.31 4.44
CA THR A 334 12.89 -18.17 4.17
C THR A 334 13.07 -17.63 2.75
N PHE A 335 11.96 -17.46 2.03
CA PHE A 335 11.90 -16.74 0.75
C PHE A 335 11.00 -15.51 0.87
N ILE A 336 11.46 -14.37 0.34
CA ILE A 336 10.69 -13.13 0.24
C ILE A 336 10.75 -12.64 -1.21
N GLY A 337 9.62 -12.68 -1.90
CA GLY A 337 9.44 -12.18 -3.25
C GLY A 337 8.91 -10.75 -3.23
N LEU A 338 9.64 -9.84 -3.88
CA LEU A 338 9.32 -8.43 -4.08
C LEU A 338 9.66 -8.03 -5.52
N SER A 339 9.24 -8.87 -6.48
CA SER A 339 9.76 -8.82 -7.84
C SER A 339 8.68 -8.99 -8.93
N ALA A 340 8.60 -10.15 -9.56
CA ALA A 340 7.78 -10.42 -10.72
C ALA A 340 7.06 -11.77 -10.61
N PRO A 341 5.95 -11.96 -11.33
CA PRO A 341 5.16 -13.18 -11.26
C PRO A 341 5.92 -14.42 -11.73
N GLY A 342 5.63 -15.56 -11.11
CA GLY A 342 6.08 -16.89 -11.58
C GLY A 342 7.59 -17.18 -11.47
N LEU A 343 8.34 -16.39 -10.70
CA LEU A 343 9.80 -16.58 -10.54
C LEU A 343 10.19 -17.71 -9.58
N LEU A 344 9.33 -18.06 -8.62
CA LEU A 344 9.60 -19.11 -7.64
C LEU A 344 8.93 -20.40 -8.10
N SER A 345 9.71 -21.39 -8.50
CA SER A 345 9.14 -22.70 -8.89
C SER A 345 8.88 -23.59 -7.67
N LEU A 346 7.97 -24.56 -7.83
CA LEU A 346 7.70 -25.54 -6.78
C LEU A 346 8.94 -26.37 -6.41
N GLU A 347 9.83 -26.61 -7.38
CA GLU A 347 11.12 -27.27 -7.15
C GLU A 347 12.03 -26.44 -6.24
N MET A 348 12.09 -25.13 -6.45
CA MET A 348 12.84 -24.23 -5.56
C MET A 348 12.27 -24.28 -4.13
N VAL A 349 10.93 -24.22 -3.97
CA VAL A 349 10.29 -24.35 -2.66
C VAL A 349 10.65 -25.69 -1.99
N ARG A 350 10.65 -26.79 -2.74
CA ARG A 350 11.02 -28.11 -2.21
C ARG A 350 12.49 -28.21 -1.81
N SER A 351 13.37 -27.44 -2.46
CA SER A 351 14.80 -27.35 -2.16
C SER A 351 15.11 -26.54 -0.89
N MET A 352 14.13 -25.80 -0.35
CA MET A 352 14.26 -25.07 0.91
C MET A 352 14.30 -26.02 2.11
N ALA A 353 15.06 -25.63 3.14
CA ALA A 353 15.04 -26.27 4.44
C ALA A 353 13.72 -25.98 5.18
N ARG A 354 13.33 -26.86 6.11
CA ARG A 354 12.23 -26.57 7.04
C ARG A 354 12.71 -25.75 8.25
N PRO A 355 11.88 -24.87 8.82
CA PRO A 355 10.54 -24.49 8.33
C PRO A 355 10.62 -23.69 7.02
N ARG A 356 9.71 -23.96 6.07
CA ARG A 356 9.63 -23.26 4.78
C ARG A 356 8.69 -22.07 4.89
N ILE A 357 9.26 -20.89 5.11
CA ILE A 357 8.54 -19.62 5.20
C ILE A 357 8.62 -18.94 3.82
N VAL A 358 7.48 -18.77 3.16
CA VAL A 358 7.40 -18.18 1.81
C VAL A 358 6.49 -16.96 1.82
N PHE A 359 7.07 -15.80 1.51
CA PHE A 359 6.34 -14.54 1.31
C PHE A 359 6.39 -14.23 -0.19
N ALA A 360 5.32 -14.51 -0.93
CA ALA A 360 5.23 -14.25 -2.38
C ALA A 360 4.40 -12.98 -2.61
N LEU A 361 5.06 -11.82 -2.67
CA LEU A 361 4.41 -10.51 -2.49
C LEU A 361 4.26 -9.70 -3.78
N ALA A 362 4.68 -10.23 -4.94
CA ALA A 362 4.39 -9.59 -6.22
C ALA A 362 2.87 -9.44 -6.43
N ASN A 363 2.47 -8.31 -7.01
CA ASN A 363 1.09 -8.00 -7.34
C ASN A 363 0.96 -7.65 -8.83
N PRO A 364 -0.19 -7.97 -9.47
CA PRO A 364 -1.32 -8.73 -8.93
C PRO A 364 -1.07 -10.25 -8.86
N GLU A 365 -0.07 -10.74 -9.59
CA GLU A 365 0.31 -12.14 -9.65
C GLU A 365 1.58 -12.40 -8.81
N PRO A 366 1.53 -13.29 -7.80
CA PRO A 366 2.68 -13.58 -6.94
C PRO A 366 3.81 -14.34 -7.65
N GLU A 367 4.98 -14.44 -7.00
CA GLU A 367 6.13 -15.20 -7.49
C GLU A 367 5.84 -16.70 -7.69
N ILE A 368 4.86 -17.25 -6.98
CA ILE A 368 4.35 -18.62 -7.12
C ILE A 368 2.85 -18.62 -6.86
N ASP A 369 2.09 -19.48 -7.55
CA ASP A 369 0.66 -19.67 -7.23
C ASP A 369 0.49 -20.12 -5.77
N PRO A 370 -0.22 -19.34 -4.93
CA PRO A 370 -0.42 -19.68 -3.52
C PRO A 370 -1.08 -21.04 -3.31
N LEU A 371 -1.97 -21.48 -4.20
CA LEU A 371 -2.63 -22.79 -4.10
C LEU A 371 -1.66 -23.95 -4.32
N VAL A 372 -0.65 -23.74 -5.15
CA VAL A 372 0.41 -24.72 -5.42
C VAL A 372 1.46 -24.71 -4.31
N ALA A 373 1.77 -23.55 -3.74
CA ALA A 373 2.77 -23.39 -2.69
C ALA A 373 2.28 -23.81 -1.30
N ALA A 374 1.00 -23.61 -0.98
CA ALA A 374 0.46 -23.84 0.37
C ALA A 374 0.72 -25.25 0.92
N PRO A 375 0.54 -26.36 0.16
CA PRO A 375 0.81 -27.70 0.67
C PRO A 375 2.28 -28.00 0.98
N GLU A 376 3.20 -27.21 0.42
CA GLU A 376 4.65 -27.43 0.52
C GLU A 376 5.34 -26.51 1.52
N THR A 377 4.61 -25.54 2.08
CA THR A 377 5.15 -24.48 2.95
C THR A 377 4.64 -24.62 4.38
N ASP A 378 5.43 -24.17 5.35
CA ASP A 378 5.02 -24.10 6.75
C ASP A 378 4.29 -22.78 7.04
N ILE A 379 4.70 -21.71 6.35
CA ILE A 379 4.05 -20.39 6.38
C ILE A 379 4.01 -19.85 4.96
N LEU A 380 2.84 -19.39 4.53
CA LEU A 380 2.65 -18.70 3.26
C LEU A 380 2.01 -17.32 3.50
N ALA A 381 2.59 -16.29 2.91
CA ALA A 381 2.05 -14.94 2.90
C ALA A 381 2.08 -14.36 1.49
N THR A 382 1.09 -13.53 1.15
CA THR A 382 0.99 -12.91 -0.19
C THR A 382 0.60 -11.44 -0.09
N GLY A 383 0.70 -10.70 -1.19
CA GLY A 383 0.14 -9.34 -1.28
C GLY A 383 -1.39 -9.30 -1.42
N ARG A 384 -2.02 -10.44 -1.72
CA ARG A 384 -3.43 -10.51 -2.09
C ARG A 384 -4.36 -10.66 -0.89
N SER A 385 -5.53 -10.07 -0.97
CA SER A 385 -6.54 -10.09 0.10
C SER A 385 -7.40 -11.36 0.15
N ASP A 386 -7.35 -12.19 -0.89
CA ASP A 386 -8.11 -13.44 -0.99
C ASP A 386 -7.38 -14.66 -0.39
N HIS A 387 -6.18 -14.45 0.17
CA HIS A 387 -5.41 -15.46 0.87
C HIS A 387 -5.13 -15.06 2.33
N PRO A 388 -4.88 -16.03 3.24
CA PRO A 388 -4.38 -15.74 4.58
C PRO A 388 -3.07 -14.93 4.54
N ASN A 389 -2.76 -14.26 5.64
CA ASN A 389 -1.49 -13.54 5.84
C ASN A 389 -1.19 -12.49 4.74
N GLN A 390 -2.16 -11.63 4.44
CA GLN A 390 -1.94 -10.54 3.51
C GLN A 390 -0.87 -9.56 4.03
N VAL A 391 0.23 -9.44 3.30
CA VAL A 391 1.23 -8.37 3.49
C VAL A 391 0.76 -7.17 2.70
N ASN A 392 0.35 -6.11 3.41
CA ASN A 392 -0.14 -4.89 2.79
C ASN A 392 0.34 -3.66 3.57
N ASN A 393 0.94 -2.70 2.86
CA ASN A 393 1.52 -1.48 3.44
C ASN A 393 0.50 -0.63 4.20
N VAL A 394 -0.80 -0.80 3.94
CA VAL A 394 -1.90 -0.23 4.74
C VAL A 394 -1.81 -0.57 6.23
N LEU A 395 -1.18 -1.69 6.59
CA LEU A 395 -0.93 -2.06 7.99
C LEU A 395 0.13 -1.17 8.66
N ALA A 396 0.94 -0.44 7.91
CA ALA A 396 2.06 0.36 8.42
C ALA A 396 1.81 1.87 8.32
N PHE A 397 1.69 2.42 7.10
CA PHE A 397 1.78 3.87 6.89
C PHE A 397 0.80 4.71 7.73
N PRO A 398 -0.48 4.32 7.95
CA PRO A 398 -1.39 5.17 8.72
C PRO A 398 -0.94 5.29 10.18
N GLY A 399 -0.51 4.17 10.77
CA GLY A 399 0.02 4.11 12.14
C GLY A 399 1.34 4.85 12.30
N VAL A 400 2.26 4.66 11.35
CA VAL A 400 3.57 5.32 11.34
C VAL A 400 3.41 6.84 11.31
N PHE A 401 2.67 7.38 10.33
CA PHE A 401 2.45 8.83 10.26
C PHE A 401 1.65 9.38 11.43
N ARG A 402 0.66 8.65 11.95
CA ARG A 402 -0.05 9.09 13.16
C ARG A 402 0.92 9.28 14.33
N GLY A 403 1.83 8.34 14.53
CA GLY A 403 2.87 8.44 15.56
C GLY A 403 3.85 9.58 15.31
N LEU A 404 4.32 9.75 14.07
CA LEU A 404 5.20 10.83 13.66
C LEU A 404 4.58 12.22 13.92
N LEU A 405 3.34 12.43 13.48
CA LEU A 405 2.61 13.68 13.64
C LEU A 405 2.28 13.96 15.11
N ASP A 406 1.88 12.93 15.88
CA ASP A 406 1.62 13.08 17.32
C ASP A 406 2.85 13.52 18.10
N ALA A 407 4.03 13.03 17.72
CA ALA A 407 5.31 13.41 18.29
C ALA A 407 5.85 14.74 17.74
N ARG A 408 5.27 15.28 16.65
CA ARG A 408 5.87 16.33 15.81
C ARG A 408 7.32 15.99 15.48
N ALA A 409 7.55 14.75 15.07
CA ALA A 409 8.88 14.27 14.71
C ALA A 409 9.51 15.18 13.64
N SER A 410 10.82 15.37 13.68
CA SER A 410 11.58 16.03 12.60
C SER A 410 12.03 15.05 11.53
N ALA A 411 12.13 13.75 11.84
CA ALA A 411 12.57 12.71 10.93
C ALA A 411 11.93 11.35 11.27
N MET A 412 11.94 10.44 10.31
CA MET A 412 11.76 9.00 10.55
C MET A 412 13.13 8.35 10.74
N THR A 413 13.28 7.43 11.69
CA THR A 413 14.55 6.73 11.95
C THR A 413 14.38 5.21 11.82
N PRO A 414 15.48 4.45 11.60
CA PRO A 414 15.43 2.99 11.56
C PRO A 414 14.84 2.36 12.84
N ASP A 415 15.16 2.91 14.02
CA ASP A 415 14.59 2.43 15.28
C ASP A 415 13.06 2.57 15.32
N MET A 416 12.52 3.60 14.68
CA MET A 416 11.07 3.80 14.56
C MET A 416 10.43 2.78 13.61
N GLU A 417 11.13 2.36 12.56
CA GLU A 417 10.70 1.31 11.63
C GLU A 417 10.65 -0.05 12.36
N LEU A 418 11.72 -0.41 13.09
CA LEU A 418 11.77 -1.61 13.92
C LEU A 418 10.67 -1.61 15.00
N ALA A 419 10.45 -0.46 15.64
CA ALA A 419 9.43 -0.31 16.65
C ALA A 419 8.00 -0.41 16.07
N ALA A 420 7.78 0.10 14.84
CA ALA A 420 6.53 -0.07 14.12
C ALA A 420 6.27 -1.55 13.78
N ALA A 421 7.28 -2.26 13.28
CA ALA A 421 7.18 -3.68 12.95
C ALA A 421 6.86 -4.53 14.19
N ALA A 422 7.56 -4.29 15.30
CA ALA A 422 7.30 -4.98 16.56
C ALA A 422 5.89 -4.69 17.10
N ALA A 423 5.40 -3.45 16.97
CA ALA A 423 4.04 -3.09 17.37
C ALA A 423 2.98 -3.79 16.51
N LEU A 424 3.18 -3.88 15.20
CA LEU A 424 2.31 -4.61 14.28
C LEU A 424 2.33 -6.12 14.55
N ALA A 425 3.49 -6.72 14.78
CA ALA A 425 3.58 -8.14 15.13
C ALA A 425 2.80 -8.43 16.43
N ALA A 426 2.93 -7.55 17.43
CA ALA A 426 2.28 -7.68 18.72
C ALA A 426 0.74 -7.50 18.68
N THR A 427 0.17 -6.93 17.61
CA THR A 427 -1.30 -6.85 17.48
C THR A 427 -1.95 -8.20 17.25
N VAL A 428 -1.17 -9.22 16.83
CA VAL A 428 -1.59 -10.62 16.76
C VAL A 428 -1.18 -11.34 18.06
N PRO A 429 -2.12 -11.58 19.00
CA PRO A 429 -1.79 -12.21 20.27
C PRO A 429 -1.29 -13.65 20.08
N ALA A 430 -0.31 -14.06 20.88
CA ALA A 430 0.30 -15.39 20.79
C ALA A 430 -0.73 -16.55 20.81
N ARG A 431 -1.83 -16.41 21.57
CA ARG A 431 -2.88 -17.44 21.69
C ARG A 431 -3.71 -17.70 20.42
N VAL A 432 -3.75 -16.77 19.47
CA VAL A 432 -4.47 -16.91 18.20
C VAL A 432 -3.53 -16.97 17.00
N ARG A 433 -2.22 -16.78 17.23
CA ARG A 433 -1.20 -16.79 16.20
C ARG A 433 -1.07 -18.21 15.65
N SER A 434 -1.13 -18.36 14.33
CA SER A 434 -1.04 -19.65 13.65
C SER A 434 -0.38 -19.48 12.27
N ALA A 435 -0.19 -20.58 11.56
CA ALA A 435 0.37 -20.55 10.20
C ALA A 435 -0.47 -19.72 9.22
N GLU A 436 -1.76 -19.59 9.45
CA GLU A 436 -2.72 -18.81 8.63
C GLU A 436 -3.06 -17.45 9.25
N TYR A 437 -2.46 -17.10 10.39
CA TYR A 437 -2.72 -15.84 11.09
C TYR A 437 -1.46 -15.27 11.75
N ILE A 438 -0.54 -14.76 10.94
CA ILE A 438 0.67 -14.04 11.37
C ILE A 438 0.55 -12.52 11.27
N LEU A 439 -0.42 -12.01 10.52
CA LEU A 439 -0.71 -10.58 10.36
C LEU A 439 -2.19 -10.30 10.63
N PRO A 440 -2.52 -9.14 11.23
CA PRO A 440 -3.91 -8.77 11.48
C PRO A 440 -4.60 -8.37 10.17
N SER A 441 -5.94 -8.30 10.20
CA SER A 441 -6.68 -7.67 9.12
C SER A 441 -6.36 -6.18 9.03
N VAL A 442 -6.35 -5.62 7.82
CA VAL A 442 -6.25 -4.16 7.57
C VAL A 442 -7.36 -3.36 8.27
N PHE A 443 -8.46 -4.00 8.63
CA PHE A 443 -9.59 -3.39 9.33
C PHE A 443 -9.52 -3.53 10.86
N ASP A 444 -8.49 -4.17 11.41
CA ASP A 444 -8.31 -4.20 12.87
C ASP A 444 -7.95 -2.80 13.39
N ARG A 445 -8.93 -2.17 14.03
CA ARG A 445 -8.83 -0.82 14.60
C ARG A 445 -7.77 -0.68 15.69
N LYS A 446 -7.18 -1.77 16.18
CA LYS A 446 -6.08 -1.75 17.17
C LYS A 446 -4.73 -1.47 16.55
N VAL A 447 -4.55 -1.73 15.24
CA VAL A 447 -3.26 -1.63 14.55
C VAL A 447 -2.72 -0.20 14.57
N VAL A 448 -3.49 0.76 14.03
CA VAL A 448 -3.05 2.16 13.93
C VAL A 448 -2.68 2.76 15.31
N PRO A 449 -3.52 2.65 16.36
CA PRO A 449 -3.15 3.15 17.68
C PRO A 449 -1.93 2.45 18.30
N ALA A 450 -1.73 1.15 18.04
CA ALA A 450 -0.58 0.42 18.56
C ALA A 450 0.73 0.92 17.95
N ILE A 451 0.79 0.99 16.62
CA ILE A 451 1.95 1.50 15.88
C ILE A 451 2.21 2.96 16.27
N ALA A 452 1.19 3.82 16.23
CA ALA A 452 1.33 5.25 16.51
C ALA A 452 1.95 5.52 17.89
N ARG A 453 1.51 4.82 18.94
CA ARG A 453 2.08 4.96 20.29
C ARG A 453 3.54 4.58 20.36
N THR A 454 3.91 3.48 19.70
CA THR A 454 5.26 2.93 19.73
C THR A 454 6.21 3.79 18.89
N VAL A 455 5.79 4.22 17.70
CA VAL A 455 6.54 5.14 16.85
C VAL A 455 6.74 6.49 17.56
N ALA A 456 5.69 7.06 18.17
CA ALA A 456 5.83 8.31 18.92
C ALA A 456 6.75 8.17 20.15
N ARG A 457 6.85 6.98 20.75
CA ARG A 457 7.79 6.70 21.85
C ARG A 457 9.22 6.62 21.32
N ALA A 458 9.43 5.89 20.23
CA ALA A 458 10.73 5.78 19.57
C ALA A 458 11.23 7.15 19.08
N ALA A 459 10.35 8.00 18.53
CA ALA A 459 10.68 9.38 18.15
C ALA A 459 11.23 10.21 19.32
N ARG A 460 10.66 10.05 20.52
CA ARG A 460 11.13 10.74 21.73
C ARG A 460 12.47 10.18 22.21
N ALA A 461 12.62 8.85 22.19
CA ALA A 461 13.87 8.20 22.57
C ALA A 461 15.03 8.59 21.64
N ALA A 462 14.76 8.74 20.34
CA ALA A 462 15.72 9.18 19.34
C ALA A 462 15.99 10.71 19.36
N GLY A 463 15.31 11.48 20.22
CA GLY A 463 15.49 12.94 20.31
C GLY A 463 14.94 13.75 19.13
N VAL A 464 14.19 13.12 18.21
CA VAL A 464 13.62 13.79 17.02
C VAL A 464 12.21 14.32 17.25
N ALA A 465 11.59 14.04 18.40
CA ALA A 465 10.26 14.54 18.74
C ALA A 465 10.27 15.99 19.25
N ARG A 466 9.52 16.88 18.60
CA ARG A 466 9.38 18.29 19.02
C ARG A 466 8.22 18.55 19.98
N ARG A 467 7.37 17.55 20.24
CA ARG A 467 6.30 17.62 21.24
C ARG A 467 6.69 16.89 22.52
N GLY A 468 6.96 17.66 23.58
CA GLY A 468 7.24 17.13 24.93
C GLY A 468 6.09 16.29 25.48
N GLY A 469 6.42 15.25 26.26
CA GLY A 469 5.46 14.27 26.80
C GLY A 469 4.48 14.77 27.86
N SER A 470 4.48 16.07 28.20
CA SER A 470 3.76 16.64 29.34
C SER A 470 2.86 17.82 28.96
N GLN A 471 1.88 17.59 28.08
CA GLN A 471 0.66 18.42 28.06
C GLN A 471 -0.57 17.53 27.84
N ARG A 472 -0.90 16.73 28.86
CA ARG A 472 -2.31 16.35 29.07
C ARG A 472 -3.05 17.66 29.29
N ARG A 473 -3.83 18.10 28.30
CA ARG A 473 -4.85 19.12 28.49
C ARG A 473 -5.75 18.63 29.63
N GLN A 474 -5.65 19.26 30.80
CA GLN A 474 -6.80 19.36 31.68
C GLN A 474 -7.92 19.96 30.83
N ARG A 475 -8.97 19.19 30.57
CA ARG A 475 -10.23 19.79 30.13
C ARG A 475 -10.69 20.64 31.32
N PRO A 476 -11.00 21.94 31.14
CA PRO A 476 -11.84 22.60 32.12
C PRO A 476 -13.20 21.91 32.09
N ASP A 477 -13.73 21.63 33.28
CA ASP A 477 -15.05 21.07 33.52
C ASP A 477 -16.18 21.91 32.89
#